data_AF-A0A6A8FJT4-F1
#
_entry.id   AF-A0A6A8FJT4-F1
#
_cell.length_a   1.000
_cell.length_b   1.000
_cell.length_c   1.000
_cell.angle_alpha   90.00
_cell.angle_beta   90.00
_cell.angle_gamma   90.00
#
_symmetry.space_group_name_H-M   'P 1'
#
loop_
_entity.id
_entity.type
_entity.pdbx_description
1 polymer ?
#
loop_
_entity_poly.entity_id
_entity_poly.type
_entity_poly.pdbx_seq_one_letter_code
_entity_poly.pdbx_strand_id
1 'polypeptide(L)'
;IVRKLDELEVSFSNGKSFPANVIGNDPYSDIALLKIQANDKNDSISLIPIEIGDSENLKAGQFVLALANPYGEYPSITEGIITSERSSLGGGRWGGITNNIVITDARLNPGYSGGPLVDVEGKMIGLNAAYVSSRGIAIRASKVRNITDQLAKYGAIKIAYLGVVTDEISLPREVGAQLEPSQEEGLMVLSVEKDTPAKKAGLLLGDIIIGFDDQPIANIHDLRRQLLNQDVIGKSVKLAIIRGEKKSEITITPRESSGSN
;
A
#
# COMPACT_ATOMS: atom_id res chain seq x y z
N ILE A 1 3.38 9.59 -14.56
CA ILE A 1 4.21 9.42 -15.79
C ILE A 1 3.64 8.32 -16.69
N VAL A 2 3.35 7.13 -16.17
CA VAL A 2 3.01 5.94 -16.98
C VAL A 2 1.61 5.94 -17.62
N ARG A 3 0.64 6.71 -17.11
CA ARG A 3 -0.80 6.58 -17.47
C ARG A 3 -1.19 7.02 -18.90
N LYS A 4 -0.27 7.50 -19.75
CA LYS A 4 -0.60 8.14 -21.05
C LYS A 4 0.40 7.84 -22.19
N LEU A 5 1.26 6.84 -22.04
CA LEU A 5 2.30 6.57 -23.04
C LEU A 5 1.98 5.27 -23.79
N ASP A 6 1.93 5.37 -25.12
CA ASP A 6 1.69 4.24 -26.03
C ASP A 6 2.92 3.33 -26.11
N GLU A 7 4.11 3.87 -25.90
CA GLU A 7 5.39 3.15 -25.85
C GLU A 7 6.24 3.66 -24.68
N LEU A 8 6.87 2.73 -23.95
CA LEU A 8 7.76 3.03 -22.83
C LEU A 8 9.13 2.43 -23.09
N GLU A 9 10.16 3.20 -22.76
CA GLU A 9 11.55 2.78 -22.85
C GLU A 9 12.24 3.06 -21.50
N VAL A 10 13.14 2.16 -21.09
CA VAL A 10 13.98 2.31 -19.90
C VAL A 10 15.43 2.38 -20.33
N SER A 11 16.06 3.52 -20.06
CA SER A 11 17.48 3.76 -20.32
C SER A 11 18.32 3.53 -19.08
N PHE A 12 19.46 2.86 -19.25
CA PHE A 12 20.42 2.55 -18.20
C PHE A 12 21.65 3.47 -18.28
N SER A 13 22.39 3.56 -17.17
CA SER A 13 23.60 4.38 -17.07
C SER A 13 24.73 3.98 -18.03
N ASN A 14 24.68 2.76 -18.58
CA ASN A 14 25.59 2.27 -19.61
C ASN A 14 25.19 2.69 -21.04
N GLY A 15 24.14 3.50 -21.19
CA GLY A 15 23.62 3.99 -22.48
C GLY A 15 22.74 2.99 -23.23
N LYS A 16 22.52 1.78 -22.71
CA LYS A 16 21.57 0.83 -23.30
C LYS A 16 20.13 1.21 -22.90
N SER A 17 19.20 1.01 -23.82
CA SER A 17 17.78 1.23 -23.60
C SER A 17 16.96 0.03 -24.03
N PHE A 18 15.85 -0.23 -23.33
CA PHE A 18 14.96 -1.37 -23.59
C PHE A 18 13.50 -0.93 -23.62
N PRO A 19 12.69 -1.48 -24.53
CA PRO A 19 11.25 -1.32 -24.45
C PRO A 19 10.75 -1.94 -23.14
N ALA A 20 9.72 -1.34 -22.55
CA ALA A 20 9.12 -1.76 -21.30
C ALA A 20 7.60 -1.83 -21.40
N ASN A 21 7.02 -2.84 -20.76
CA ASN A 21 5.58 -2.96 -20.62
C ASN A 21 5.14 -2.54 -19.22
N VAL A 22 3.97 -1.93 -19.13
CA VAL A 22 3.29 -1.73 -17.86
C VAL A 22 2.71 -3.06 -17.40
N ILE A 23 3.19 -3.58 -16.27
CA ILE A 23 2.61 -4.77 -15.63
C ILE A 23 1.32 -4.40 -14.91
N GLY A 24 1.30 -3.22 -14.28
CA GLY A 24 0.12 -2.64 -13.66
C GLY A 24 0.46 -1.34 -12.95
N ASN A 25 -0.57 -0.65 -12.46
CA ASN A 25 -0.41 0.57 -11.69
C ASN A 25 -1.46 0.67 -10.58
N ASP A 26 -1.11 1.37 -9.51
CA ASP A 26 -2.01 1.77 -8.44
C ASP A 26 -2.19 3.30 -8.46
N PRO A 27 -3.34 3.78 -8.96
CA PRO A 27 -3.60 5.21 -9.03
C PRO A 27 -3.60 5.94 -7.69
N TYR A 28 -3.90 5.23 -6.59
CA TYR A 28 -4.08 5.83 -5.27
C TYR A 28 -2.76 6.03 -4.54
N SER A 29 -1.76 5.18 -4.80
CA SER A 29 -0.41 5.33 -4.26
C SER A 29 0.57 5.99 -5.22
N ASP A 30 0.16 6.24 -6.46
CA ASP A 30 1.02 6.77 -7.54
C ASP A 30 2.22 5.86 -7.86
N ILE A 31 2.01 4.54 -7.81
CA ILE A 31 3.02 3.52 -8.14
C ILE A 31 2.62 2.81 -9.44
N ALA A 32 3.61 2.51 -10.28
CA ALA A 32 3.48 1.63 -11.42
C ALA A 32 4.63 0.64 -11.45
N LEU A 33 4.35 -0.59 -11.88
CA LEU A 33 5.35 -1.63 -12.10
C LEU A 33 5.58 -1.79 -13.60
N LEU A 34 6.83 -1.66 -14.02
CA LEU A 34 7.26 -1.85 -15.40
C LEU A 34 8.10 -3.11 -15.53
N LYS A 35 8.02 -3.77 -16.69
CA LYS A 35 8.88 -4.88 -17.05
C LYS A 35 9.60 -4.56 -18.35
N ILE A 36 10.92 -4.45 -18.28
CA ILE A 36 11.77 -4.32 -19.46
C ILE A 36 11.76 -5.62 -20.30
N GLN A 37 11.89 -5.47 -21.60
CA GLN A 37 12.04 -6.57 -22.55
C GLN A 37 13.51 -6.66 -22.98
N ALA A 38 14.33 -7.38 -22.21
CA ALA A 38 15.71 -7.71 -22.57
C ALA A 38 15.80 -9.17 -23.04
N ASN A 39 16.52 -9.45 -24.12
CA ASN A 39 16.74 -10.81 -24.62
C ASN A 39 18.05 -11.37 -24.04
N ASP A 40 17.93 -12.35 -23.15
CA ASP A 40 19.04 -12.97 -22.39
C ASP A 40 20.22 -13.48 -23.24
N LYS A 41 20.02 -13.74 -24.55
CA LYS A 41 21.05 -14.32 -25.43
C LYS A 41 21.95 -13.29 -26.12
N ASN A 42 21.49 -12.05 -26.32
CA ASN A 42 22.24 -11.02 -27.06
C ASN A 42 22.50 -9.75 -26.23
N ASP A 43 21.73 -9.50 -25.17
CA ASP A 43 21.73 -8.19 -24.52
C ASP A 43 22.62 -8.08 -23.28
N SER A 44 23.14 -9.22 -22.77
CA SER A 44 24.09 -9.36 -21.64
C SER A 44 24.18 -8.11 -20.74
N ILE A 45 23.09 -7.84 -20.05
CA ILE A 45 23.01 -6.81 -19.02
C ILE A 45 22.98 -7.51 -17.68
N SER A 46 24.01 -7.24 -16.89
CA SER A 46 23.96 -7.50 -15.46
C SER A 46 23.16 -6.35 -14.84
N LEU A 47 21.90 -6.61 -14.48
CA LEU A 47 21.12 -5.70 -13.65
C LEU A 47 21.53 -5.92 -12.20
N ILE A 48 21.90 -4.83 -11.53
CA ILE A 48 22.11 -4.83 -10.08
C ILE A 48 20.85 -4.21 -9.48
N PRO A 49 19.99 -4.99 -8.81
CA PRO A 49 18.85 -4.43 -8.10
C PRO A 49 19.32 -3.55 -6.96
N ILE A 50 18.60 -2.45 -6.71
CA ILE A 50 18.87 -1.62 -5.53
C ILE A 50 18.54 -2.40 -4.26
N GLU A 51 19.39 -2.31 -3.25
CA GLU A 51 19.10 -2.87 -1.93
C GLU A 51 17.97 -2.07 -1.27
N ILE A 52 17.04 -2.76 -0.59
CA ILE A 52 15.95 -2.13 0.14
C ILE A 52 16.37 -1.96 1.60
N GLY A 53 16.30 -0.73 2.10
CA GLY A 53 16.60 -0.37 3.49
C GLY A 53 15.38 -0.47 4.41
N ASP A 54 15.61 -0.24 5.70
CA ASP A 54 14.53 -0.16 6.69
C ASP A 54 13.77 1.16 6.55
N SER A 55 12.59 1.10 5.95
CA SER A 55 11.71 2.25 5.78
C SER A 55 10.62 2.35 6.84
N GLU A 56 10.57 1.44 7.82
CA GLU A 56 9.60 1.47 8.93
C GLU A 56 10.17 2.21 10.13
N ASN A 57 11.45 2.00 10.46
CA ASN A 57 12.11 2.59 11.64
C ASN A 57 12.92 3.87 11.32
N LEU A 58 12.38 4.71 10.43
CA LEU A 58 12.98 5.98 10.05
C LEU A 58 12.86 7.02 11.16
N LYS A 59 13.94 7.76 11.39
CA LYS A 59 14.06 8.80 12.43
C LYS A 59 14.31 10.17 11.84
N ALA A 60 13.70 11.19 12.44
CA ALA A 60 14.02 12.56 12.06
C ALA A 60 15.51 12.86 12.28
N GLY A 61 16.12 13.59 11.35
CA GLY A 61 17.56 13.90 11.33
C GLY A 61 18.43 12.89 10.59
N GLN A 62 17.91 11.73 10.16
CA GLN A 62 18.65 10.82 9.29
C GLN A 62 18.92 11.46 7.93
N PHE A 63 20.17 11.43 7.47
CA PHE A 63 20.55 11.90 6.14
C PHE A 63 19.96 11.00 5.05
N VAL A 64 19.54 11.62 3.97
CA VAL A 64 18.99 10.97 2.79
C VAL A 64 19.52 11.61 1.52
N LEU A 65 19.62 10.80 0.47
CA LEU A 65 19.92 11.26 -0.88
C LEU A 65 18.73 10.93 -1.78
N ALA A 66 18.23 11.92 -2.51
CA ALA A 66 17.24 11.73 -3.56
C ALA A 66 17.96 11.70 -4.91
N LEU A 67 17.74 10.62 -5.66
CA LEU A 67 18.36 10.43 -6.96
C LEU A 67 17.29 10.54 -8.06
N ALA A 68 17.72 11.05 -9.20
CA ALA A 68 16.90 11.18 -10.39
C ALA A 68 17.79 11.12 -11.64
N ASN A 69 17.17 10.92 -12.80
CA ASN A 69 17.79 11.22 -14.08
C ASN A 69 16.88 12.18 -14.87
N PRO A 70 16.80 13.46 -14.45
CA PRO A 70 15.91 14.41 -15.08
C PRO A 70 16.36 14.60 -16.54
N TYR A 71 15.43 14.43 -17.48
CA TYR A 71 15.66 14.59 -18.93
C TYR A 71 16.61 13.56 -19.58
N GLY A 72 17.06 12.54 -18.86
CA GLY A 72 17.79 11.41 -19.44
C GLY A 72 19.27 11.65 -19.77
N GLU A 73 19.83 12.82 -19.47
CA GLU A 73 21.22 13.16 -19.82
C GLU A 73 22.21 12.78 -18.71
N TYR A 74 21.99 13.26 -17.48
CA TYR A 74 22.90 13.04 -16.36
C TYR A 74 22.11 12.78 -15.06
N PRO A 75 22.49 11.75 -14.28
CA PRO A 75 21.94 11.55 -12.95
C PRO A 75 22.12 12.80 -12.08
N SER A 76 21.04 13.22 -11.42
CA SER A 76 21.01 14.34 -10.48
C SER A 76 20.75 13.82 -9.08
N ILE A 77 21.49 14.37 -8.11
CA ILE A 77 21.39 13.99 -6.70
C ILE A 77 21.10 15.26 -5.89
N THR A 78 20.14 15.17 -4.98
CA THR A 78 19.93 16.17 -3.93
C THR A 78 20.02 15.49 -2.58
N GLU A 79 20.57 16.21 -1.60
CA GLU A 79 20.69 15.73 -0.23
C GLU A 79 19.64 16.41 0.66
N GLY A 80 19.36 15.77 1.80
CA GLY A 80 18.57 16.32 2.86
C GLY A 80 18.57 15.40 4.07
N ILE A 81 17.62 15.62 4.96
CA ILE A 81 17.33 14.78 6.11
C ILE A 81 15.86 14.37 6.11
N ILE A 82 15.54 13.33 6.86
CA ILE A 82 14.16 13.05 7.26
C ILE A 82 13.74 14.13 8.26
N THR A 83 12.67 14.84 7.94
CA THR A 83 12.20 16.00 8.73
C THR A 83 11.12 15.62 9.75
N SER A 84 10.55 14.43 9.62
CA SER A 84 9.45 13.97 10.47
C SER A 84 9.35 12.45 10.46
N GLU A 85 9.10 11.86 11.63
CA GLU A 85 8.76 10.44 11.78
C GLU A 85 7.32 10.14 11.34
N ARG A 86 6.45 11.16 11.30
CA ARG A 86 5.09 11.02 10.79
C ARG A 86 5.14 10.46 9.37
N SER A 87 4.43 9.35 9.19
CA SER A 87 4.31 8.66 7.91
C SER A 87 3.06 9.09 7.13
N SER A 88 2.38 10.14 7.57
CA SER A 88 1.18 10.66 6.89
C SER A 88 1.11 12.17 6.83
N LEU A 89 0.46 12.68 5.78
CA LEU A 89 0.09 14.09 5.62
C LEU A 89 -1.43 14.21 5.45
N GLY A 90 -2.05 15.04 6.29
CA GLY A 90 -3.44 15.45 6.13
C GLY A 90 -3.57 16.58 5.11
N GLY A 91 -4.65 16.56 4.31
CA GLY A 91 -5.07 17.72 3.50
C GLY A 91 -4.29 17.97 2.19
N GLY A 92 -3.71 16.95 1.56
CA GLY A 92 -3.03 17.10 0.27
C GLY A 92 -3.97 17.28 -0.93
N ARG A 93 -3.41 17.68 -2.09
CA ARG A 93 -4.03 17.87 -3.43
C ARG A 93 -4.94 16.72 -3.94
N TRP A 94 -5.03 15.62 -3.21
CA TRP A 94 -5.72 14.37 -3.54
C TRP A 94 -6.90 14.04 -2.60
N GLY A 95 -7.33 14.98 -1.74
CA GLY A 95 -8.58 14.85 -0.98
C GLY A 95 -8.59 13.74 0.09
N GLY A 96 -7.44 13.17 0.45
CA GLY A 96 -7.32 12.10 1.44
C GLY A 96 -6.00 12.13 2.21
N ILE A 97 -5.92 11.33 3.27
CA ILE A 97 -4.70 11.14 4.06
C ILE A 97 -3.71 10.32 3.23
N THR A 98 -2.56 10.90 2.86
CA THR A 98 -1.48 10.15 2.22
C THR A 98 -0.70 9.41 3.29
N ASN A 99 -0.82 8.08 3.35
CA ASN A 99 -0.17 7.23 4.36
C ASN A 99 1.10 6.54 3.80
N ASN A 100 1.99 6.15 4.73
CA ASN A 100 3.28 5.50 4.51
C ASN A 100 4.20 6.29 3.57
N ILE A 101 4.44 7.55 3.91
CA ILE A 101 5.40 8.43 3.24
C ILE A 101 6.61 8.74 4.11
N VAL A 102 7.68 9.18 3.45
CA VAL A 102 8.87 9.82 4.03
C VAL A 102 8.78 11.31 3.70
N ILE A 103 8.98 12.15 4.70
CA ILE A 103 9.01 13.61 4.55
C ILE A 103 10.44 14.08 4.74
N THR A 104 11.01 14.72 3.72
CA THR A 104 12.39 15.20 3.71
C THR A 104 12.46 16.65 3.24
N ASP A 105 13.55 17.35 3.56
CA ASP A 105 13.92 18.64 2.97
C ASP A 105 14.80 18.49 1.72
N ALA A 106 15.13 17.26 1.31
CA ALA A 106 15.75 17.00 0.01
C ALA A 106 14.88 17.57 -1.11
N ARG A 107 15.51 18.31 -2.02
CA ARG A 107 14.81 19.00 -3.11
C ARG A 107 14.41 18.00 -4.19
N LEU A 108 13.10 17.83 -4.39
CA LEU A 108 12.55 16.97 -5.42
C LEU A 108 12.02 17.81 -6.59
N ASN A 109 12.91 18.18 -7.50
CA ASN A 109 12.56 18.95 -8.69
C ASN A 109 11.80 18.08 -9.72
N PRO A 110 11.12 18.68 -10.71
CA PRO A 110 10.58 17.92 -11.84
C PRO A 110 11.62 16.97 -12.44
N GLY A 111 11.23 15.70 -12.66
CA GLY A 111 12.11 14.62 -13.10
C GLY A 111 12.61 13.69 -11.97
N TYR A 112 12.38 14.03 -10.70
CA TYR A 112 12.70 13.15 -9.57
C TYR A 112 11.66 12.06 -9.31
N SER A 113 10.41 12.26 -9.73
CA SER A 113 9.32 11.30 -9.51
C SER A 113 9.66 9.91 -10.08
N GLY A 114 9.55 8.88 -9.24
CA GLY A 114 9.93 7.51 -9.58
C GLY A 114 11.41 7.16 -9.34
N GLY A 115 12.26 8.14 -9.01
CA GLY A 115 13.63 7.90 -8.56
C GLY A 115 13.69 7.45 -7.09
N PRO A 116 14.80 6.81 -6.65
CA PRO A 116 14.93 6.35 -5.28
C PRO A 116 15.29 7.49 -4.32
N LEU A 117 14.75 7.41 -3.11
CA LEU A 117 15.27 8.05 -1.91
C LEU A 117 16.06 6.99 -1.14
N VAL A 118 17.34 7.25 -0.89
CA VAL A 118 18.25 6.30 -0.25
C VAL A 118 18.82 6.85 1.05
N ASP A 119 19.22 5.97 1.95
CA ASP A 119 20.04 6.30 3.11
C ASP A 119 21.53 6.49 2.72
N VAL A 120 22.37 6.76 3.71
CA VAL A 120 23.82 6.98 3.51
C VAL A 120 24.58 5.72 3.09
N GLU A 121 23.98 4.53 3.22
CA GLU A 121 24.54 3.26 2.73
C GLU A 121 24.11 2.99 1.27
N GLY A 122 23.26 3.84 0.69
CA GLY A 122 22.71 3.66 -0.65
C GLY A 122 21.52 2.72 -0.73
N LYS A 123 20.94 2.32 0.42
CA LYS A 123 19.76 1.44 0.46
C LYS A 123 18.49 2.27 0.27
N MET A 124 17.59 1.80 -0.58
CA MET A 124 16.33 2.48 -0.86
C MET A 124 15.39 2.44 0.34
N ILE A 125 15.05 3.61 0.85
CA ILE A 125 14.07 3.80 1.93
C ILE A 125 12.76 4.41 1.42
N GLY A 126 12.74 4.92 0.19
CA GLY A 126 11.51 5.36 -0.45
C GLY A 126 11.62 5.64 -1.95
N LEU A 127 10.48 5.92 -2.57
CA LEU A 127 10.33 6.31 -3.97
C LEU A 127 9.88 7.77 -4.04
N ASN A 128 10.69 8.63 -4.63
CA ASN A 128 10.39 10.06 -4.78
C ASN A 128 9.06 10.26 -5.51
N ALA A 129 8.17 11.06 -4.95
CA ALA A 129 6.82 11.23 -5.48
C ALA A 129 6.50 12.69 -5.79
N ALA A 130 6.65 13.58 -4.81
CA ALA A 130 6.19 14.97 -4.93
C ALA A 130 7.01 15.95 -4.09
N TYR A 131 6.91 17.23 -4.42
CA TYR A 131 7.40 18.32 -3.58
C TYR A 131 6.24 19.25 -3.23
N VAL A 132 5.92 19.37 -1.93
CA VAL A 132 4.72 20.07 -1.44
C VAL A 132 5.09 20.92 -0.24
N SER A 133 4.69 22.20 -0.24
CA SER A 133 4.93 23.13 0.88
C SER A 133 6.39 23.13 1.37
N SER A 134 7.32 23.18 0.41
CA SER A 134 8.78 23.13 0.65
C SER A 134 9.28 21.83 1.29
N ARG A 135 8.59 20.71 1.07
CA ARG A 135 8.97 19.38 1.57
C ARG A 135 8.98 18.37 0.42
N GLY A 136 10.06 17.59 0.34
CA GLY A 136 10.12 16.39 -0.48
C GLY A 136 9.30 15.27 0.16
N ILE A 137 8.48 14.61 -0.66
CA ILE A 137 7.64 13.49 -0.28
C ILE A 137 8.06 12.27 -1.09
N ALA A 138 8.44 11.20 -0.40
CA ALA A 138 8.69 9.89 -1.00
C ALA A 138 7.72 8.86 -0.40
N ILE A 139 7.35 7.83 -1.17
CA ILE A 139 6.55 6.70 -0.70
C ILE A 139 7.50 5.71 -0.04
N ARG A 140 7.23 5.24 1.19
CA ARG A 140 8.12 4.31 1.90
C ARG A 140 8.37 3.04 1.09
N ALA A 141 9.61 2.54 1.12
CA ALA A 141 10.01 1.37 0.36
C ALA A 141 9.18 0.12 0.71
N SER A 142 8.73 -0.02 1.96
CA SER A 142 7.80 -1.07 2.41
C SER A 142 6.48 -1.06 1.63
N LYS A 143 5.89 0.13 1.44
CA LYS A 143 4.65 0.32 0.67
C LYS A 143 4.89 0.09 -0.82
N VAL A 144 6.02 0.59 -1.35
CA VAL A 144 6.42 0.32 -2.74
C VAL A 144 6.49 -1.18 -2.98
N ARG A 145 7.23 -1.91 -2.14
CA ARG A 145 7.40 -3.37 -2.23
C ARG A 145 6.06 -4.09 -2.18
N ASN A 146 5.23 -3.79 -1.20
CA ASN A 146 3.91 -4.40 -1.06
C ASN A 146 3.07 -4.24 -2.33
N ILE A 147 3.03 -3.03 -2.88
CA ILE A 147 2.25 -2.73 -4.08
C ILE A 147 2.86 -3.39 -5.32
N THR A 148 4.18 -3.34 -5.49
CA THR A 148 4.84 -3.98 -6.63
C THR A 148 4.73 -5.50 -6.59
N ASP A 149 4.77 -6.13 -5.41
CA ASP A 149 4.57 -7.58 -5.26
C ASP A 149 3.15 -7.98 -5.70
N GLN A 150 2.14 -7.18 -5.32
CA GLN A 150 0.77 -7.37 -5.78
C GLN A 150 0.62 -7.16 -7.29
N LEU A 151 1.18 -6.09 -7.84
CA LEU A 151 1.14 -5.83 -9.28
C LEU A 151 1.86 -6.94 -10.07
N ALA A 152 3.00 -7.43 -9.57
CA ALA A 152 3.72 -8.53 -10.20
C ALA A 152 2.92 -9.84 -10.20
N LYS A 153 2.19 -10.12 -9.11
CA LYS A 153 1.42 -11.36 -8.95
C LYS A 153 0.08 -11.33 -9.68
N TYR A 154 -0.62 -10.20 -9.68
CA TYR A 154 -2.02 -10.11 -10.14
C TYR A 154 -2.25 -9.15 -11.31
N GLY A 155 -1.26 -8.32 -11.68
CA GLY A 155 -1.37 -7.29 -12.71
C GLY A 155 -2.16 -6.04 -12.30
N ALA A 156 -2.85 -6.07 -11.15
CA ALA A 156 -3.65 -4.95 -10.64
C ALA A 156 -3.73 -4.97 -9.11
N ILE A 157 -4.05 -3.81 -8.52
CA ILE A 157 -4.45 -3.75 -7.11
C ILE A 157 -5.94 -4.06 -7.00
N LYS A 158 -6.26 -5.22 -6.41
CA LYS A 158 -7.61 -5.66 -6.13
C LYS A 158 -7.91 -5.49 -4.65
N ILE A 159 -9.15 -5.18 -4.32
CA ILE A 159 -9.59 -5.01 -2.93
C ILE A 159 -10.67 -6.03 -2.67
N ALA A 160 -10.56 -6.77 -1.58
CA ALA A 160 -11.59 -7.69 -1.13
C ALA A 160 -12.81 -6.93 -0.61
N TYR A 161 -13.99 -7.48 -0.86
CA TYR A 161 -15.26 -6.85 -0.57
C TYR A 161 -16.17 -7.81 0.18
N LEU A 162 -16.72 -7.32 1.30
CA LEU A 162 -17.67 -8.08 2.13
C LEU A 162 -19.12 -7.63 1.92
N GLY A 163 -19.37 -6.32 1.67
CA GLY A 163 -20.71 -5.76 1.54
C GLY A 163 -21.38 -5.40 2.86
N VAL A 164 -20.62 -4.73 3.75
CA VAL A 164 -21.06 -4.33 5.08
C VAL A 164 -20.81 -2.85 5.29
N VAL A 165 -21.73 -2.20 5.99
CA VAL A 165 -21.50 -0.89 6.61
C VAL A 165 -21.30 -1.13 8.08
N THR A 166 -20.21 -0.60 8.65
CA THR A 166 -19.85 -0.81 10.05
C THR A 166 -19.62 0.50 10.77
N ASP A 167 -19.78 0.49 12.09
CA ASP A 167 -19.35 1.56 12.98
C ASP A 167 -18.49 0.99 14.10
N GLU A 168 -17.56 1.79 14.60
CA GLU A 168 -16.66 1.39 15.66
C GLU A 168 -17.34 1.56 17.02
N ILE A 169 -17.32 0.52 17.84
CA ILE A 169 -17.94 0.53 19.16
C ILE A 169 -17.02 -0.06 20.21
N SER A 170 -17.16 0.39 21.45
CA SER A 170 -16.54 -0.28 22.60
C SER A 170 -17.28 -1.57 22.92
N LEU A 171 -16.54 -2.63 23.17
CA LEU A 171 -17.05 -3.89 23.68
C LEU A 171 -17.28 -3.79 25.20
N PRO A 172 -18.30 -4.47 25.74
CA PRO A 172 -18.39 -4.67 27.19
C PRO A 172 -17.10 -5.32 27.71
N ARG A 173 -16.60 -4.83 28.85
CA ARG A 173 -15.28 -5.21 29.38
C ARG A 173 -15.15 -6.72 29.59
N GLU A 174 -16.21 -7.35 30.07
CA GLU A 174 -16.28 -8.79 30.32
C GLU A 174 -16.18 -9.61 29.03
N VAL A 175 -16.77 -9.11 27.93
CA VAL A 175 -16.73 -9.77 26.62
C VAL A 175 -15.35 -9.59 25.99
N GLY A 176 -14.83 -8.37 26.00
CA GLY A 176 -13.52 -8.03 25.45
C GLY A 176 -12.36 -8.77 26.11
N ALA A 177 -12.42 -8.95 27.44
CA ALA A 177 -11.41 -9.68 28.21
C ALA A 177 -11.38 -11.19 27.94
N GLN A 178 -12.45 -11.76 27.38
CA GLN A 178 -12.51 -13.18 26.99
C GLN A 178 -11.99 -13.44 25.58
N LEU A 179 -11.62 -12.39 24.84
CA LEU A 179 -11.01 -12.52 23.52
C LEU A 179 -9.51 -12.80 23.65
N GLU A 180 -8.95 -13.46 22.64
CA GLU A 180 -7.52 -13.77 22.55
C GLU A 180 -7.00 -13.22 21.21
N PRO A 181 -6.19 -12.13 21.22
CA PRO A 181 -5.87 -11.28 22.37
C PRO A 181 -7.09 -10.52 22.90
N SER A 182 -6.99 -10.04 24.15
CA SER A 182 -8.03 -9.20 24.74
C SER A 182 -8.22 -7.95 23.90
N GLN A 183 -9.47 -7.57 23.64
CA GLN A 183 -9.82 -6.48 22.73
C GLN A 183 -10.95 -5.64 23.33
N GLU A 184 -10.85 -4.33 23.25
CA GLU A 184 -11.81 -3.40 23.88
C GLU A 184 -12.80 -2.79 22.89
N GLU A 185 -12.55 -2.94 21.59
CA GLU A 185 -13.33 -2.31 20.51
C GLU A 185 -13.71 -3.34 19.46
N GLY A 186 -14.66 -3.03 18.59
CA GLY A 186 -15.01 -3.87 17.45
C GLY A 186 -15.88 -3.11 16.46
N LEU A 187 -16.20 -3.78 15.34
CA LEU A 187 -16.99 -3.17 14.27
C LEU A 187 -18.42 -3.69 14.27
N MET A 188 -19.36 -2.89 14.75
CA MET A 188 -20.78 -3.21 14.71
C MET A 188 -21.32 -3.06 13.29
N VAL A 189 -22.01 -4.09 12.81
CA VAL A 189 -22.64 -4.12 11.49
C VAL A 189 -23.92 -3.30 11.51
N LEU A 190 -23.90 -2.16 10.82
CA LEU A 190 -25.04 -1.26 10.65
C LEU A 190 -25.93 -1.63 9.47
N SER A 191 -25.38 -2.27 8.44
CA SER A 191 -26.18 -2.86 7.37
C SER A 191 -25.39 -3.91 6.60
N VAL A 192 -26.12 -4.82 5.96
CA VAL A 192 -25.57 -5.85 5.09
C VAL A 192 -26.25 -5.73 3.74
N GLU A 193 -25.46 -5.48 2.70
CA GLU A 193 -25.96 -5.31 1.35
C GLU A 193 -26.49 -6.62 0.76
N LYS A 194 -27.48 -6.51 -0.13
CA LYS A 194 -28.01 -7.67 -0.86
C LYS A 194 -26.97 -8.24 -1.83
N ASP A 195 -27.00 -9.55 -2.03
CA ASP A 195 -26.13 -10.25 -3.00
C ASP A 195 -24.63 -10.07 -2.76
N THR A 196 -24.22 -9.93 -1.50
CA THR A 196 -22.82 -9.76 -1.07
C THR A 196 -22.31 -10.99 -0.29
N PRO A 197 -20.97 -11.14 -0.17
CA PRO A 197 -20.38 -12.19 0.67
C PRO A 197 -20.90 -12.20 2.11
N ALA A 198 -21.04 -11.04 2.75
CA ALA A 198 -21.55 -10.93 4.12
C ALA A 198 -22.99 -11.45 4.23
N LYS A 199 -23.85 -11.13 3.24
CA LYS A 199 -25.22 -11.64 3.23
C LYS A 199 -25.26 -13.16 3.07
N LYS A 200 -24.43 -13.72 2.18
CA LYS A 200 -24.33 -15.17 1.96
C LYS A 200 -23.76 -15.92 3.17
N ALA A 201 -22.83 -15.30 3.89
CA ALA A 201 -22.26 -15.84 5.13
C ALA A 201 -23.24 -15.78 6.32
N GLY A 202 -24.38 -15.11 6.18
CA GLY A 202 -25.38 -15.00 7.24
C GLY A 202 -25.05 -13.94 8.29
N LEU A 203 -24.26 -12.93 7.94
CA LEU A 203 -24.02 -11.75 8.78
C LEU A 203 -25.31 -10.93 8.89
N LEU A 204 -25.57 -10.39 10.08
CA LEU A 204 -26.79 -9.66 10.43
C LEU A 204 -26.48 -8.27 10.97
N LEU A 205 -27.49 -7.39 10.91
CA LEU A 205 -27.49 -6.12 11.62
C LEU A 205 -27.27 -6.36 13.12
N GLY A 206 -26.33 -5.61 13.72
CA GLY A 206 -25.99 -5.68 15.13
C GLY A 206 -24.95 -6.75 15.48
N ASP A 207 -24.49 -7.57 14.53
CA ASP A 207 -23.30 -8.38 14.73
C ASP A 207 -22.09 -7.46 14.94
N ILE A 208 -21.16 -7.85 15.82
CA ILE A 208 -19.93 -7.10 16.05
C ILE A 208 -18.77 -7.94 15.51
N ILE A 209 -18.10 -7.46 14.47
CA ILE A 209 -16.90 -8.08 13.91
C ILE A 209 -15.73 -7.80 14.85
N ILE A 210 -15.06 -8.85 15.27
CA ILE A 210 -13.91 -8.79 16.19
C ILE A 210 -12.65 -9.46 15.62
N GLY A 211 -12.78 -10.21 14.53
CA GLY A 211 -11.64 -10.86 13.89
C GLY A 211 -11.91 -11.24 12.44
N PHE A 212 -10.85 -11.25 11.64
CA PHE A 212 -10.87 -11.64 10.23
C PHE A 212 -9.63 -12.47 9.93
N ASP A 213 -9.81 -13.71 9.50
CA ASP A 213 -8.73 -14.66 9.17
C ASP A 213 -7.67 -14.77 10.30
N ASP A 214 -8.16 -15.01 11.52
CA ASP A 214 -7.37 -15.08 12.76
C ASP A 214 -6.65 -13.78 13.16
N GLN A 215 -6.88 -12.66 12.45
CA GLN A 215 -6.38 -11.33 12.82
C GLN A 215 -7.44 -10.53 13.60
N PRO A 216 -7.08 -9.92 14.75
CA PRO A 216 -7.98 -9.06 15.51
C PRO A 216 -8.42 -7.83 14.72
N ILE A 217 -9.69 -7.45 14.86
CA ILE A 217 -10.29 -6.28 14.21
C ILE A 217 -10.90 -5.40 15.29
N ALA A 218 -10.19 -4.35 15.71
CA ALA A 218 -10.67 -3.37 16.67
C ALA A 218 -11.38 -2.20 15.97
N ASN A 219 -10.84 -1.78 14.82
CA ASN A 219 -11.32 -0.61 14.08
C ASN A 219 -11.40 -0.85 12.56
N ILE A 220 -11.93 0.14 11.85
CA ILE A 220 -12.13 0.04 10.39
C ILE A 220 -10.81 -0.05 9.61
N HIS A 221 -9.72 0.51 10.16
CA HIS A 221 -8.41 0.42 9.53
C HIS A 221 -7.86 -1.01 9.57
N ASP A 222 -8.12 -1.76 10.63
CA ASP A 222 -7.73 -3.16 10.75
C ASP A 222 -8.43 -4.02 9.69
N LEU A 223 -9.76 -3.87 9.57
CA LEU A 223 -10.53 -4.59 8.57
C LEU A 223 -10.07 -4.21 7.17
N ARG A 224 -9.84 -2.93 6.90
CA ARG A 224 -9.34 -2.46 5.62
C ARG A 224 -7.96 -3.05 5.29
N ARG A 225 -7.05 -3.18 6.27
CA ARG A 225 -5.74 -3.83 6.05
C ARG A 225 -5.92 -5.28 5.61
N GLN A 226 -6.84 -6.03 6.23
CA GLN A 226 -7.11 -7.40 5.82
C GLN A 226 -7.75 -7.48 4.42
N LEU A 227 -8.66 -6.57 4.09
CA LEU A 227 -9.30 -6.53 2.78
C LEU A 227 -8.37 -6.07 1.64
N LEU A 228 -7.26 -5.40 1.96
CA LEU A 228 -6.20 -5.10 0.99
C LEU A 228 -5.33 -6.32 0.65
N ASN A 229 -5.42 -7.40 1.43
CA ASN A 229 -4.75 -8.65 1.09
C ASN A 229 -5.51 -9.38 -0.02
N GLN A 230 -5.04 -9.27 -1.26
CA GLN A 230 -5.68 -9.90 -2.43
C GLN A 230 -5.81 -11.42 -2.34
N ASP A 231 -4.97 -12.09 -1.53
CA ASP A 231 -5.02 -13.54 -1.38
C ASP A 231 -6.31 -14.04 -0.73
N VAL A 232 -7.09 -13.18 -0.07
CA VAL A 232 -8.37 -13.56 0.55
C VAL A 232 -9.54 -13.53 -0.43
N ILE A 233 -9.36 -12.94 -1.61
CA ILE A 233 -10.40 -12.86 -2.65
C ILE A 233 -10.69 -14.26 -3.18
N GLY A 234 -11.96 -14.68 -3.11
CA GLY A 234 -12.42 -15.99 -3.55
C GLY A 234 -12.06 -17.13 -2.61
N LYS A 235 -11.36 -16.87 -1.50
CA LYS A 235 -11.06 -17.88 -0.47
C LYS A 235 -12.06 -17.80 0.67
N SER A 236 -12.42 -18.97 1.20
CA SER A 236 -13.20 -19.04 2.43
C SER A 236 -12.29 -18.72 3.62
N VAL A 237 -12.59 -17.64 4.32
CA VAL A 237 -11.88 -17.17 5.52
C VAL A 237 -12.83 -17.13 6.71
N LYS A 238 -12.27 -17.19 7.91
CA LYS A 238 -13.04 -17.09 9.15
C LYS A 238 -13.33 -15.62 9.47
N LEU A 239 -14.57 -15.34 9.88
CA LEU A 239 -14.96 -14.07 10.45
C LEU A 239 -15.44 -14.33 11.88
N ALA A 240 -14.69 -13.83 12.85
CA ALA A 240 -15.07 -13.89 14.26
C ALA A 240 -16.02 -12.73 14.57
N ILE A 241 -17.19 -13.05 15.11
CA ILE A 241 -18.23 -12.10 15.44
C ILE A 241 -18.76 -12.31 16.86
N ILE A 242 -19.38 -11.28 17.41
CA ILE A 242 -20.25 -11.37 18.58
C ILE A 242 -21.68 -11.13 18.10
N ARG A 243 -22.57 -12.06 18.42
CA ARG A 243 -24.01 -11.94 18.15
C ARG A 243 -24.77 -12.04 19.47
N GLY A 244 -25.38 -10.93 19.89
CA GLY A 244 -25.87 -10.79 21.26
C GLY A 244 -24.69 -10.82 22.22
N GLU A 245 -24.62 -11.84 23.07
CA GLU A 245 -23.53 -12.03 24.05
C GLU A 245 -22.60 -13.20 23.70
N LYS A 246 -22.81 -13.85 22.54
CA LYS A 246 -22.06 -15.05 22.16
C LYS A 246 -21.04 -14.75 21.08
N LYS A 247 -19.80 -15.13 21.34
CA LYS A 247 -18.78 -15.27 20.30
C LYS A 247 -19.20 -16.38 19.34
N SER A 248 -19.06 -16.13 18.05
CA SER A 248 -19.36 -17.07 16.98
C SER A 248 -18.36 -16.86 15.85
N GLU A 249 -18.13 -17.91 15.06
CA GLU A 249 -17.35 -17.83 13.84
C GLU A 249 -18.26 -18.16 12.67
N ILE A 250 -18.19 -17.33 11.64
CA ILE A 250 -18.84 -17.60 10.36
C ILE A 250 -17.80 -17.65 9.26
N THR A 251 -18.01 -18.54 8.29
CA THR A 251 -17.16 -18.61 7.09
C THR A 251 -17.68 -17.62 6.06
N ILE A 252 -16.80 -16.75 5.58
CA ILE A 252 -17.11 -15.78 4.53
C ILE A 252 -16.15 -15.97 3.36
N THR A 253 -16.64 -15.78 2.14
CA THR A 253 -15.82 -15.81 0.92
C THR A 253 -15.81 -14.42 0.30
N PRO A 254 -14.83 -13.56 0.61
CA PRO A 254 -14.73 -12.22 0.06
C PRO A 254 -14.67 -12.28 -1.47
N ARG A 255 -15.27 -11.29 -2.14
CA ARG A 255 -15.15 -11.13 -3.60
C ARG A 255 -14.31 -9.92 -3.94
N GLU A 256 -13.87 -9.81 -5.18
CA GLU A 256 -13.26 -8.57 -5.65
C GLU A 256 -14.29 -7.44 -5.60
N SER A 257 -13.90 -6.29 -5.07
CA SER A 257 -14.70 -5.08 -5.14
C SER A 257 -14.88 -4.71 -6.60
N SER A 258 -16.11 -4.68 -7.09
CA SER A 258 -16.42 -4.01 -8.35
C SER A 258 -16.08 -2.55 -8.13
N GLY A 259 -14.95 -2.07 -8.67
CA GLY A 259 -14.62 -0.65 -8.59
C GLY A 259 -15.81 0.16 -9.10
N SER A 260 -16.17 1.22 -8.38
CA SER A 260 -16.90 2.30 -9.01
C SER A 260 -15.98 2.80 -10.13
N ASN A 261 -16.41 2.64 -11.39
CA ASN A 261 -15.79 3.31 -12.53
C ASN A 261 -15.73 4.83 -12.27
#